data_AF-A0A7V9FVV8-F1
#
_entry.id   AF-A0A7V9FVV8-F1
#
_cell.length_a   1.000
_cell.length_b   1.000
_cell.length_c   1.000
_cell.angle_alpha   90.00
_cell.angle_beta   90.00
_cell.angle_gamma   90.00
#
_symmetry.space_group_name_H-M   'P 1'
#
loop_
_entity.id
_entity.type
_entity.pdbx_description
1 polymer ?
#
loop_
_entity_poly.entity_id
_entity_poly.type
_entity_poly.pdbx_seq_one_letter_code
_entity_poly.pdbx_strand_id
1 'polypeptide(L)' 'LIGDRAWIRTRDEAIAEGWFGPVVEPHIRDRIGDLIVAARTDLAVVQSRVTPRLSRLIGHHGSLTADEQLVPLLVHNPD' A
#
# COMPACT_ATOMS: atom_id res chain seq x y z
N LEU A 1 4.12 17.36 -7.67
CA LEU A 1 2.74 16.92 -7.38
C LEU A 1 2.65 16.19 -6.04
N ILE A 2 3.45 15.14 -5.78
CA ILE A 2 3.41 14.42 -4.49
C ILE A 2 4.78 14.28 -3.77
N GLY A 3 5.90 14.56 -4.44
CA GLY A 3 7.21 14.76 -3.81
C GLY A 3 7.65 13.59 -2.92
N ASP A 4 8.19 13.91 -1.77
CA ASP A 4 8.62 12.99 -0.70
C ASP A 4 7.46 12.40 0.12
N ARG A 5 6.22 12.84 -0.12
CA ARG A 5 5.00 12.36 0.54
C ARG A 5 4.47 11.04 -0.04
N ALA A 6 5.25 10.36 -0.88
CA ALA A 6 4.97 9.01 -1.33
C ALA A 6 6.29 8.28 -1.62
N TRP A 7 6.30 6.97 -1.41
CA TRP A 7 7.27 6.11 -2.08
C TRP A 7 6.76 5.83 -3.49
N ILE A 8 7.59 6.15 -4.46
CA ILE A 8 7.32 5.88 -5.88
C ILE A 8 8.33 4.84 -6.31
N ARG A 9 7.84 3.70 -6.77
CA ARG A 9 8.64 2.57 -7.22
C ARG A 9 8.09 2.00 -8.50
N THR A 10 8.98 1.54 -9.36
CA THR A 10 8.61 0.60 -10.41
C THR A 10 8.17 -0.73 -9.80
N ARG A 11 7.49 -1.55 -10.60
CA ARG A 11 7.17 -2.95 -10.23
C ARG A 11 8.39 -3.70 -9.68
N ASP A 12 9.50 -3.62 -10.40
CA ASP A 12 10.71 -4.38 -10.08
C ASP A 12 11.37 -3.92 -8.78
N GLU A 13 11.45 -2.61 -8.56
CA GLU A 13 12.00 -2.09 -7.31
C GLU A 13 11.15 -2.49 -6.11
N ALA A 14 9.82 -2.39 -6.20
CA ALA A 14 8.94 -2.76 -5.08
C ALA A 14 8.99 -4.26 -4.76
N ILE A 15 9.11 -5.12 -5.79
CA ILE A 15 9.33 -6.57 -5.58
C ILE A 15 10.69 -6.81 -4.93
N ALA A 16 11.75 -6.17 -5.42
CA ALA A 16 13.10 -6.32 -4.87
C ALA A 16 13.21 -5.83 -3.42
N GLU A 17 12.46 -4.78 -3.06
CA GLU A 17 12.34 -4.27 -1.69
C GLU A 17 11.41 -5.12 -0.81
N GLY A 18 10.80 -6.18 -1.35
CA GLY A 18 10.01 -7.15 -0.60
C GLY A 18 8.60 -6.70 -0.22
N TRP A 19 8.05 -5.68 -0.89
CA TRP A 19 6.74 -5.10 -0.54
C TRP A 19 5.58 -6.11 -0.65
N PHE A 20 5.77 -7.17 -1.44
CA PHE A 20 4.76 -8.21 -1.70
C PHE A 20 5.11 -9.54 -1.04
N GLY A 21 6.04 -9.54 -0.08
CA GLY A 21 6.55 -10.74 0.57
C GLY A 21 7.81 -11.29 -0.08
N PRO A 22 8.35 -12.41 0.44
CA PRO A 22 9.66 -12.93 0.06
C PRO A 22 9.69 -13.58 -1.33
N VAL A 23 8.53 -13.98 -1.87
CA VAL A 23 8.41 -14.63 -3.17
C VAL A 23 7.20 -14.06 -3.90
N VAL A 24 7.40 -13.62 -5.14
CA VAL A 24 6.34 -13.19 -6.04
C VAL A 24 6.25 -14.16 -7.20
N GLU A 25 5.16 -14.93 -7.26
CA GLU A 25 4.93 -15.86 -8.36
C GLU A 25 4.65 -15.12 -9.69
N PRO A 26 4.99 -15.71 -10.85
CA PRO A 26 4.83 -15.05 -12.14
C PRO A 26 3.41 -14.51 -12.39
N HIS A 27 2.38 -15.27 -12.03
CA HIS A 27 0.99 -14.87 -12.22
C HIS A 27 0.56 -13.71 -11.29
N ILE A 28 1.26 -13.50 -10.17
CA ILE A 28 1.05 -12.34 -9.27
C ILE A 28 1.77 -11.11 -9.81
N ARG A 29 3.00 -11.29 -10.35
CA ARG A 29 3.79 -10.21 -10.96
C ARG A 29 2.98 -9.46 -12.02
N ASP A 30 2.19 -10.16 -12.82
CA ASP A 30 1.36 -9.57 -13.88
C ASP A 30 0.19 -8.72 -13.36
N ARG A 31 -0.17 -8.87 -12.08
CA ARG A 31 -1.22 -8.07 -11.42
C ARG A 31 -0.68 -6.82 -10.73
N ILE A 32 0.63 -6.71 -10.57
CA ILE A 32 1.27 -5.54 -9.95
C ILE A 32 1.39 -4.45 -11.02
N GLY A 33 1.01 -3.21 -10.72
CA GLY A 33 1.18 -2.10 -11.67
C GLY A 33 2.63 -1.87 -12.05
N ASP A 34 2.89 -1.28 -13.22
CA ASP A 34 4.27 -0.91 -13.63
C ASP A 34 4.87 0.18 -12.74
N LEU A 35 3.99 1.00 -12.15
CA LEU A 35 4.30 2.04 -11.17
C LEU A 35 3.44 1.83 -9.93
N ILE A 36 4.07 1.86 -8.76
CA ILE A 36 3.41 1.80 -7.47
C ILE A 36 3.68 3.11 -6.74
N VAL A 37 2.61 3.73 -6.24
CA VAL A 37 2.65 4.96 -5.47
C VAL A 37 2.07 4.67 -4.09
N ALA A 38 2.94 4.40 -3.13
CA ALA A 38 2.57 4.15 -1.75
C ALA A 38 2.61 5.48 -0.98
N ALA A 39 1.45 6.00 -0.60
CA ALA A 39 1.34 7.33 0.02
C ALA A 39 2.01 7.37 1.40
N ARG A 40 2.50 8.53 1.83
CA ARG A 40 3.07 8.75 3.16
C ARG A 40 2.34 9.91 3.82
N THR A 41 2.50 10.06 5.12
CA THR A 41 1.93 11.18 5.89
C THR A 41 0.40 11.23 5.74
N ASP A 42 -0.19 12.38 5.42
CA ASP A 42 -1.63 12.60 5.30
C ASP A 42 -2.14 12.60 3.85
N LEU A 43 -1.41 11.97 2.93
CA LEU A 43 -1.74 11.96 1.50
C LEU A 43 -2.62 10.76 1.10
N ALA A 44 -3.65 11.02 0.29
CA ALA A 44 -4.38 9.97 -0.45
C ALA A 44 -4.47 10.33 -1.93
N VAL A 45 -4.27 9.33 -2.80
CA VAL A 45 -4.51 9.46 -4.25
C VAL A 45 -5.86 8.82 -4.56
N VAL A 46 -6.81 9.62 -5.02
CA VAL A 46 -8.20 9.19 -5.24
C VAL A 46 -8.65 9.46 -6.66
N GLN A 47 -9.53 8.61 -7.18
CA GLN A 47 -10.13 8.77 -8.51
C GLN A 47 -11.50 9.47 -8.41
N SER A 48 -11.50 10.74 -7.98
CA SER A 48 -12.71 11.49 -7.60
C SER A 48 -13.82 11.56 -8.65
N ARG A 49 -13.46 11.51 -9.94
CA ARG A 49 -14.43 11.51 -11.06
C ARG A 49 -15.16 10.19 -11.23
N VAL A 50 -14.53 9.07 -10.85
CA VAL A 50 -15.06 7.71 -11.02
C VAL A 50 -15.70 7.22 -9.72
N THR A 51 -15.09 7.55 -8.58
CA THR A 51 -15.52 7.08 -7.26
C THR A 51 -15.82 8.25 -6.29
N PRO A 52 -16.75 9.16 -6.62
CA PRO A 52 -16.96 10.40 -5.87
C PRO A 52 -17.40 10.18 -4.42
N ARG A 53 -18.07 9.05 -4.12
CA ARG A 53 -18.44 8.70 -2.74
C ARG A 53 -17.25 8.19 -1.93
N LEU A 54 -16.46 7.27 -2.48
CA LEU A 54 -15.27 6.72 -1.81
C LEU A 54 -14.18 7.79 -1.63
N SER A 55 -14.09 8.73 -2.57
CA SER A 55 -13.15 9.86 -2.48
C SER A 55 -13.48 10.85 -1.36
N ARG A 56 -14.64 10.72 -0.70
CA ARG A 56 -15.03 11.53 0.47
C ARG A 56 -14.71 10.84 1.81
N LEU A 57 -14.17 9.62 1.78
CA LEU A 57 -13.73 8.95 3.00
C LEU A 57 -12.65 9.78 3.66
N ILE A 58 -12.81 10.02 4.96
CA ILE A 58 -11.88 10.81 5.78
C ILE A 58 -10.61 10.02 6.04
N GLY A 59 -10.73 8.70 6.27
CA GLY A 59 -9.62 7.80 6.55
C GLY A 59 -9.31 6.88 5.36
N HIS A 60 -8.01 6.70 5.10
CA HIS A 60 -7.44 5.74 4.15
C HIS A 60 -6.28 5.01 4.83
N HIS A 61 -5.94 3.84 4.30
CA HIS A 61 -4.78 3.04 4.71
C HIS A 61 -4.27 2.25 3.51
N GLY A 62 -3.17 1.52 3.68
CA GLY A 62 -2.65 0.58 2.67
C GLY A 62 -1.25 0.91 2.17
N SER A 63 -0.54 1.84 2.80
CA SER A 63 0.87 2.07 2.54
C SER A 63 1.77 1.38 3.59
N LEU A 64 3.05 1.76 3.62
CA LEU A 64 4.12 1.00 4.26
C LEU A 64 4.58 1.59 5.60
N THR A 65 3.80 2.50 6.18
CA THR A 65 4.10 3.05 7.49
C THR A 65 3.71 2.07 8.60
N ALA A 66 4.34 2.19 9.76
CA ALA A 66 3.98 1.37 10.94
C ALA A 66 2.51 1.59 11.33
N ASP A 67 2.02 2.83 11.24
CA ASP A 67 0.63 3.21 11.53
C ASP A 67 -0.39 2.53 10.62
N GLU A 68 0.03 2.11 9.41
CA GLU A 68 -0.85 1.46 8.44
C GLU A 68 -0.71 -0.06 8.39
N GLN A 69 0.43 -0.63 8.79
CA GLN A 69 0.68 -2.06 8.72
C GLN A 69 0.45 -2.81 10.04
N LEU A 70 0.73 -2.18 11.18
CA LEU A 70 0.70 -2.88 12.46
C LEU A 70 -0.75 -3.11 12.91
N VAL A 71 -1.12 -4.38 13.04
CA VAL A 71 -2.39 -4.83 13.61
C VAL A 71 -2.14 -5.67 14.86
N PRO A 72 -2.95 -5.54 15.93
CA PRO A 72 -2.77 -6.36 17.12
C PRO A 72 -2.94 -7.85 16.83
N LEU A 73 -2.01 -8.67 17.31
CA LEU A 73 -2.14 -10.13 17.37
C LEU A 73 -2.36 -10.54 18.82
N LEU A 74 -3.56 -10.98 19.15
CA LEU A 74 -3.88 -11.52 20.46
C LEU A 74 -3.74 -13.05 20.42
N VAL A 75 -2.88 -13.58 21.28
CA VAL A 75 -2.70 -15.03 21.43
C VAL A 75 -3.18 -15.42 22.82
N HIS A 76 -4.08 -16.39 22.88
CA HIS A 76 -4.47 -17.04 24.13
C HIS A 76 -3.86 -18.44 24.13
N ASN A 77 -3.00 -18.71 25.11
CA ASN A 77 -2.49 -20.05 25.36
C ASN A 77 -3.18 -20.57 26.62
N PRO A 78 -4.21 -21.42 26.47
CA PRO A 78 -4.83 -22.07 27.60
C PRO A 78 -3.90 -23.22 28.02
N ASP A 79 -3.13 -23.00 29.08
CA ASP A 79 -2.86 -24.10 30.00
C ASP A 79 -4.18 -24.49 30.68
#